data_AF-A0A660LXP6-F1
#
_entry.id   AF-A0A660LXP6-F1
#
_cell.length_a   1.000
_cell.length_b   1.000
_cell.length_c   1.000
_cell.angle_alpha   90.00
_cell.angle_beta   90.00
_cell.angle_gamma   90.00
#
_symmetry.space_group_name_H-M   'P 1'
#
loop_
_entity.id
_entity.type
_entity.pdbx_description
1 polymer ?
#
loop_
_entity_poly.entity_id
_entity_poly.type
_entity_poly.pdbx_seq_one_letter_code
_entity_poly.pdbx_strand_id
1 'polypeptide(L)' 'MQLSEELKWRGFWNQATFTDDGRIDSGNFTLYLGTDPSADSLHVG' A
#
# COMPACT_ATOMS: atom_id res chain seq x y z
N MET A 1 3.35 -15.39 -6.09
CA MET A 1 4.27 -14.51 -5.34
C MET A 1 3.51 -13.97 -4.15
N GLN A 2 4.20 -13.63 -3.07
CA GLN A 2 3.59 -12.98 -1.90
C GLN A 2 3.32 -11.49 -2.20
N LEU A 3 2.35 -10.88 -1.52
CA LEU A 3 2.00 -9.47 -1.75
C LEU A 3 3.18 -8.55 -1.40
N SER A 4 3.88 -8.85 -0.31
CA SER A 4 5.09 -8.11 0.10
C SER A 4 6.18 -8.13 -0.98
N GLU A 5 6.37 -9.27 -1.63
CA GLU A 5 7.34 -9.44 -2.72
C GLU A 5 6.93 -8.64 -3.96
N GLU A 6 5.64 -8.69 -4.35
CA GLU A 6 5.15 -7.96 -5.51
C GLU A 6 5.21 -6.45 -5.35
N LEU A 7 4.81 -5.91 -4.19
CA LEU A 7 4.85 -4.47 -3.93
C LEU A 7 6.27 -3.93 -4.02
N LYS A 8 7.25 -4.67 -3.49
CA LYS A 8 8.67 -4.31 -3.60
C LYS A 8 9.19 -4.43 -5.02
N TRP A 9 8.88 -5.54 -5.72
CA TRP A 9 9.33 -5.75 -7.10
C TRP A 9 8.82 -4.66 -8.06
N ARG A 10 7.59 -4.19 -7.85
CA ARG A 10 6.98 -3.10 -8.64
C ARG A 10 7.43 -1.69 -8.22
N GLY A 11 8.17 -1.57 -7.12
CA GLY A 11 8.57 -0.26 -6.57
C GLY A 11 7.45 0.50 -5.85
N PHE A 12 6.39 -0.18 -5.41
CA PHE A 12 5.27 0.40 -4.66
C PHE A 12 5.46 0.33 -3.13
N TRP A 13 6.70 0.19 -2.66
CA TRP A 13 7.04 0.12 -1.25
C TRP A 13 8.08 1.18 -0.89
N ASN A 14 7.63 2.31 -0.33
CA ASN A 14 8.52 3.38 0.11
C ASN A 14 8.88 3.22 1.60
N GLN A 15 7.89 3.27 2.48
CA GLN A 15 8.07 3.16 3.94
C GLN A 15 6.89 2.42 4.56
N ALA A 16 7.15 1.63 5.60
CA ALA A 16 6.14 0.93 6.39
C ALA A 16 6.55 0.94 7.86
N THR A 17 5.56 0.90 8.75
CA THR A 17 5.80 0.80 10.20
C THR A 17 6.01 -0.64 10.66
N PHE A 18 5.64 -1.62 9.84
CA PHE A 18 5.97 -3.01 10.11
C PHE A 18 7.48 -3.21 10.03
N THR A 19 8.05 -3.84 11.06
CA THR A 19 9.47 -4.22 11.07
C THR A 19 9.72 -5.53 10.31
N ASP A 20 8.65 -6.27 10.03
CA ASP A 20 8.63 -7.50 9.25
C ASP A 20 7.57 -7.40 8.16
N ASP A 21 8.03 -7.32 6.92
CA ASP A 21 7.17 -7.11 5.75
C ASP A 21 6.31 -8.35 5.44
N GLY A 22 6.75 -9.55 5.83
CA GLY A 22 6.00 -10.80 5.60
C GLY A 22 4.69 -10.86 6.40
N ARG A 23 4.51 -9.96 7.37
CA ARG A 23 3.30 -9.89 8.18
C ARG A 23 2.06 -9.60 7.35
N ILE A 24 2.18 -8.86 6.25
CA ILE A 24 1.04 -8.55 5.38
C ILE A 24 0.53 -9.77 4.59
N ASP A 25 1.36 -10.81 4.46
CA ASP A 25 1.00 -12.06 3.77
C ASP A 25 0.31 -13.07 4.69
N SER A 26 0.34 -12.81 6.00
CA SER A 26 -0.05 -13.78 7.04
C SER A 26 -1.50 -13.67 7.53
N GLY A 27 -2.27 -12.70 7.05
CA GLY A 27 -3.61 -12.44 7.56
C GLY A 27 -4.48 -11.54 6.69
N ASN A 28 -5.72 -11.36 7.12
CA ASN A 28 -6.67 -10.45 6.48
C ASN A 28 -6.63 -9.09 7.19
N PHE A 29 -6.37 -8.04 6.42
CA PHE A 29 -6.32 -6.67 6.93
C PHE A 29 -7.44 -5.83 6.30
N THR A 30 -8.05 -4.97 7.11
CA THR A 30 -8.90 -3.88 6.62
C THR A 30 -8.03 -2.63 6.48
N LEU A 31 -8.00 -2.06 5.28
CA LEU A 31 -7.18 -0.89 4.94
C LEU A 31 -8.06 0.30 4.54
N TYR A 32 -7.53 1.51 4.69
CA TYR A 32 -8.17 2.74 4.25
C TYR A 32 -7.18 3.58 3.44
N LEU A 33 -7.72 4.38 2.52
CA LEU A 33 -6.99 5.38 1.75
C LEU A 33 -7.77 6.69 1.84
N GLY A 34 -7.12 7.75 2.32
CA GLY A 34 -7.72 9.08 2.39
C GLY A 34 -7.46 9.86 1.11
N THR A 35 -8.50 10.51 0.59
CA THR A 35 -8.41 11.42 -0.56
C THR A 35 -9.22 12.67 -0.25
N ASP A 36 -8.55 13.82 -0.14
CA ASP A 36 -9.24 15.09 0.12
C ASP A 36 -9.90 15.64 -1.16
N PRO A 37 -11.08 16.30 -1.06
CA PRO A 37 -11.74 16.93 -2.20
C PRO A 37 -11.04 18.25 -2.58
N SER A 38 -9.85 18.14 -3.17
CA SER A 38 -8.99 19.29 -3.51
C SER A 38 -9.30 19.92 -4.87
N ALA A 39 -10.14 19.29 -5.68
CA ALA A 39 -10.57 19.75 -7.00
C ALA A 39 -11.94 19.15 -7.38
N ASP A 40 -12.44 19.49 -8.57
CA ASP A 40 -13.67 18.94 -9.15
C ASP A 40 -13.50 17.50 -9.68
N SER A 41 -12.25 17.04 -9.87
CA SER A 41 -11.90 15.66 -10.24
C SER A 41 -10.51 15.26 -9.72
N LEU A 42 -10.30 13.96 -9.54
CA LEU A 42 -8.97 13.37 -9.34
C LEU A 42 -8.13 13.44 -10.63
N HIS A 43 -6.81 13.32 -10.48
CA HIS A 43 -5.84 13.20 -11.58
C HIS A 43 -4.93 11.97 -11.38
N VAL A 44 -3.99 11.70 -12.29
CA VAL A 44 -3.09 10.52 -12.31
C VAL A 44 -2.10 10.43 -11.13
N GLY A 45 -2.19 11.34 -10.16
CA GLY A 45 -1.23 11.46 -9.06
C GLY A 45 -1.46 10.45 -7.95
#